data_AF-H3GT25-F1
#
_entry.id   AF-H3GT25-F1
#
_cell.length_a   1.000
_cell.length_b   1.000
_cell.length_c   1.000
_cell.angle_alpha   90.00
_cell.angle_beta   90.00
_cell.angle_gamma   90.00
#
_symmetry.space_group_name_H-M   'P 1'
#
loop_
_entity.id
_entity.type
_entity.pdbx_description
1 polymer ?
#
loop_
_entity_poly.entity_id
_entity_poly.type
_entity_poly.pdbx_seq_one_letter_code
_entity_poly.pdbx_strand_id
1 'polypeptide(L)'
;MSRVECNLKVLPHVFMVDNNNVVCQAAQSPDDHTVIILVTPQDAWVKKMLISATNVFGYELQCGDKAGEPMQGLNANMKFSKVDLGKGCGDVAIQFLKPKFLGVYTDYGTLTIPNSLRGYTIAFFWPNDADGDHWNIFLENLTQTQRAVGGIGGVATEVVKIGQGAVDFRALFA
;
A
#
# COMPACT_ATOMS: atom_id res chain seq x y z
N MET A 1 23.48 2.32 -6.62
CA MET A 1 22.09 2.12 -6.15
C MET A 1 21.71 3.30 -5.29
N SER A 2 20.84 4.19 -5.78
CA SER A 2 20.30 5.29 -4.98
C SER A 2 19.31 4.73 -3.97
N ARG A 3 19.60 4.88 -2.67
CA ARG A 3 18.67 4.54 -1.58
C ARG A 3 17.45 5.46 -1.68
N VAL A 4 16.25 4.89 -1.62
CA VAL A 4 15.01 5.66 -1.49
C VAL A 4 14.92 6.16 -0.06
N GLU A 5 15.37 7.37 0.22
CA GLU A 5 14.99 8.11 1.44
C GLU A 5 13.73 8.89 1.10
N CYS A 6 12.57 8.29 1.38
CA CYS A 6 11.29 8.96 1.21
C CYS A 6 10.71 9.27 2.60
N ASN A 7 10.39 10.55 2.82
CA ASN A 7 9.76 11.03 4.03
C ASN A 7 8.32 11.44 3.68
N LEU A 8 7.35 10.63 4.10
CA LEU A 8 5.93 10.83 3.79
C LEU A 8 5.39 12.07 4.51
N LYS A 9 5.48 13.23 3.85
CA LYS A 9 4.89 14.49 4.32
C LYS A 9 3.56 14.84 3.64
N VAL A 10 3.28 14.22 2.49
CA VAL A 10 2.08 14.46 1.69
C VAL A 10 1.60 13.13 1.14
N LEU A 11 0.33 12.81 1.34
CA LEU A 11 -0.36 11.66 0.78
C LEU A 11 -1.46 12.14 -0.18
N PRO A 12 -1.72 11.44 -1.30
CA PRO A 12 -1.04 10.25 -1.80
C PRO A 12 0.42 10.53 -2.20
N HIS A 13 1.27 9.52 -2.11
CA HIS A 13 2.67 9.63 -2.51
C HIS A 13 3.05 8.53 -3.50
N VAL A 14 3.83 8.88 -4.52
CA VAL A 14 4.33 7.94 -5.52
C VAL A 14 5.85 7.91 -5.45
N PHE A 15 6.42 6.72 -5.34
CA PHE A 15 7.87 6.53 -5.28
C PHE A 15 8.28 5.28 -6.06
N MET A 16 9.53 5.24 -6.52
CA MET A 16 10.01 4.12 -7.31
C MET A 16 10.58 3.00 -6.44
N VAL A 17 10.20 1.75 -6.73
CA VAL A 17 10.73 0.52 -6.14
C VAL A 17 10.88 -0.53 -7.24
N ASP A 18 12.10 -1.06 -7.45
CA ASP A 18 12.40 -2.04 -8.51
C ASP A 18 11.81 -1.70 -9.89
N ASN A 19 12.02 -0.45 -10.35
CA ASN A 19 11.47 0.10 -11.60
C ASN A 19 9.94 0.21 -11.65
N ASN A 20 9.23 -0.04 -10.56
CA ASN A 20 7.79 0.19 -10.45
C ASN A 20 7.49 1.49 -9.71
N ASN A 21 6.44 2.19 -10.13
CA ASN A 21 5.85 3.27 -9.35
C ASN A 21 4.92 2.68 -8.28
N VAL A 22 5.39 2.66 -7.03
CA VAL A 22 4.58 2.27 -5.87
C VAL A 22 3.78 3.48 -5.40
N VAL A 23 2.48 3.28 -5.20
CA VAL A 23 1.60 4.31 -4.68
C VAL A 23 1.28 4.02 -3.22
N CYS A 24 1.53 4.99 -2.37
CA CYS A 24 1.15 4.98 -0.97
C CYS A 24 -0.06 5.90 -0.77
N GLN A 25 -1.12 5.35 -0.21
CA GLN A 25 -2.27 6.11 0.28
C GLN A 25 -2.46 5.84 1.76
N ALA A 26 -3.00 6.81 2.48
CA ALA A 26 -3.50 6.55 3.82
C ALA A 26 -4.81 7.25 4.09
N ALA A 27 -5.57 6.68 4.99
CA ALA A 27 -6.75 7.28 5.57
C ALA A 27 -6.78 7.04 7.07
N GLN A 28 -7.40 7.97 7.78
CA GLN A 28 -7.55 7.84 9.21
C GLN A 28 -8.37 6.60 9.54
N SER A 29 -7.88 5.82 10.50
CA SER A 29 -8.55 4.63 10.99
C SER A 29 -9.64 5.01 11.99
N PRO A 30 -10.85 4.40 11.91
CA PRO A 30 -11.94 4.70 12.85
C PRO A 30 -11.62 4.32 14.30
N ASP A 31 -10.67 3.42 14.53
CA ASP A 31 -10.28 2.93 15.86
C ASP A 31 -8.91 3.46 16.34
N ASP A 32 -8.27 4.38 15.60
CA ASP A 32 -6.93 4.91 15.87
C ASP A 32 -5.79 3.86 15.81
N HIS A 33 -6.02 2.69 15.19
CA HIS A 33 -4.96 1.72 14.94
C HIS A 33 -4.22 2.05 13.64
N THR A 34 -2.91 1.84 13.65
CA THR A 34 -2.07 1.94 12.45
C THR A 34 -2.03 0.60 11.75
N VAL A 35 -2.53 0.53 10.53
CA VAL A 35 -2.56 -0.72 9.74
C VAL A 35 -1.77 -0.51 8.46
N ILE A 36 -0.84 -1.42 8.17
CA ILE A 36 -0.09 -1.42 6.91
C ILE A 36 -0.65 -2.51 6.01
N ILE A 37 -0.93 -2.15 4.75
CA ILE A 37 -1.49 -3.05 3.76
C ILE A 37 -0.60 -3.05 2.52
N LEU A 38 -0.17 -4.23 2.08
CA LEU A 38 0.42 -4.47 0.76
C LEU A 38 -0.68 -4.89 -0.20
N VAL A 39 -0.76 -4.27 -1.38
CA VAL A 39 -1.75 -4.61 -2.41
C VAL A 39 -1.05 -4.78 -3.76
N THR A 40 -1.34 -5.89 -4.45
CA THR A 40 -0.70 -6.25 -5.74
C THR A 40 -1.73 -6.89 -6.68
N PRO A 41 -1.51 -6.86 -8.01
CA PRO A 41 -2.27 -7.72 -8.93
C PRO A 41 -2.14 -9.21 -8.57
N GLN A 42 -3.16 -10.02 -8.86
CA GLN A 42 -3.12 -11.46 -8.52
C GLN A 42 -2.00 -12.23 -9.22
N ASP A 43 -1.69 -11.83 -10.44
CA ASP A 43 -0.71 -12.44 -11.35
C ASP A 43 0.69 -11.81 -11.23
N ALA A 44 0.85 -10.85 -10.32
CA ALA A 44 2.14 -10.22 -10.10
C ALA A 44 3.13 -11.17 -9.44
N TRP A 45 4.42 -10.99 -9.73
CA TRP A 45 5.49 -11.62 -8.95
C TRP A 45 5.34 -11.29 -7.45
N VAL A 46 5.69 -12.26 -6.60
CA VAL A 46 5.66 -12.10 -5.14
C VAL A 46 6.46 -10.86 -4.74
N LYS A 47 5.82 -9.98 -3.99
CA LYS A 47 6.42 -8.80 -3.37
C LYS A 47 6.34 -8.95 -1.87
N LYS A 48 7.35 -8.45 -1.19
CA LYS A 48 7.45 -8.53 0.26
C LYS A 48 7.72 -7.14 0.84
N MET A 49 7.08 -6.84 1.96
CA MET A 49 7.45 -5.73 2.82
C MET A 49 7.89 -6.26 4.18
N LEU A 50 9.04 -5.82 4.66
CA LEU A 50 9.48 -6.07 6.03
C LEU A 50 9.16 -4.84 6.88
N ILE A 51 8.26 -5.01 7.85
CA ILE A 51 7.74 -3.95 8.70
C ILE A 51 8.45 -3.99 10.05
N SER A 52 9.02 -2.86 10.44
CA SER A 52 9.64 -2.67 11.76
C SER A 52 9.12 -1.38 12.40
N ALA A 53 8.61 -1.49 13.60
CA ALA A 53 8.01 -0.46 14.43
C ALA A 53 8.36 -0.73 15.90
N THR A 54 7.97 0.16 16.80
CA THR A 54 8.28 0.04 18.25
C THR A 54 7.78 -1.27 18.86
N ASN A 55 6.61 -1.74 18.41
CA ASN A 55 5.92 -2.92 18.98
C ASN A 55 5.92 -4.15 18.05
N VAL A 56 6.46 -4.02 16.83
CA VAL A 56 6.48 -5.08 15.83
C VAL A 56 7.81 -5.00 15.10
N PHE A 57 8.65 -6.03 15.17
CA PHE A 57 9.96 -6.01 14.53
C PHE A 57 10.08 -7.14 13.51
N GLY A 58 10.46 -6.79 12.27
CA GLY A 58 10.69 -7.77 11.21
C GLY A 58 9.43 -8.53 10.77
N TYR A 59 8.24 -7.94 10.86
CA TYR A 59 7.03 -8.58 10.39
C TYR A 59 6.97 -8.58 8.87
N GLU A 60 6.73 -9.74 8.27
CA GLU A 60 6.69 -9.88 6.82
C GLU A 60 5.26 -9.81 6.28
N LEU A 61 5.01 -8.87 5.37
CA LEU A 61 3.87 -8.90 4.46
C LEU A 61 4.31 -9.45 3.12
N GLN A 62 3.55 -10.38 2.54
CA GLN A 62 3.82 -10.94 1.21
C GLN A 62 2.55 -10.96 0.38
N CYS A 63 2.64 -10.54 -0.89
CA CYS A 63 1.50 -10.47 -1.79
C CYS A 63 1.93 -10.68 -3.26
N GLY A 64 1.02 -11.20 -4.09
CA GLY A 64 1.30 -11.60 -5.47
C GLY A 64 1.51 -13.12 -5.59
N ASP A 65 1.43 -13.66 -6.81
CA ASP A 65 1.45 -15.10 -7.12
C ASP A 65 0.67 -15.92 -6.06
N LYS A 66 1.29 -16.86 -5.35
CA LYS A 66 0.65 -17.71 -4.34
C LYS A 66 0.59 -17.10 -2.93
N ALA A 67 0.90 -15.82 -2.79
CA ALA A 67 0.92 -15.09 -1.51
C ALA A 67 -0.19 -14.03 -1.42
N GLY A 68 -0.61 -13.76 -0.18
CA GLY A 68 -1.68 -12.82 0.13
C GLY A 68 -3.09 -13.38 -0.04
N GLU A 69 -4.07 -12.58 0.36
CA GLU A 69 -5.49 -12.89 0.30
C GLU A 69 -6.11 -12.25 -0.96
N PRO A 70 -6.96 -12.98 -1.72
CA PRO A 70 -7.65 -12.40 -2.86
C PRO A 70 -8.67 -11.35 -2.39
N MET A 71 -8.69 -10.20 -3.07
CA MET A 71 -9.77 -9.23 -2.91
C MET A 71 -11.05 -9.75 -3.60
N GLN A 72 -12.20 -9.23 -3.20
CA GLN A 72 -13.51 -9.63 -3.75
C GLN A 72 -14.16 -8.50 -4.58
N GLY A 73 -15.21 -8.85 -5.32
CA GLY A 73 -16.01 -7.88 -6.08
C GLY A 73 -15.25 -7.21 -7.22
N LEU A 74 -15.38 -5.88 -7.35
CA LEU A 74 -14.77 -5.09 -8.43
C LEU A 74 -13.23 -5.11 -8.43
N ASN A 75 -12.61 -5.55 -7.33
CA ASN A 75 -11.16 -5.63 -7.18
C ASN A 75 -10.66 -7.09 -7.20
N ALA A 76 -11.46 -8.04 -7.70
CA ALA A 76 -11.10 -9.45 -7.73
C ALA A 76 -9.81 -9.79 -8.50
N ASN A 77 -9.27 -8.85 -9.28
CA ASN A 77 -7.96 -8.94 -9.94
C ASN A 77 -6.77 -8.55 -9.04
N MET A 78 -7.02 -8.23 -7.76
CA MET A 78 -6.01 -7.83 -6.79
C MET A 78 -5.92 -8.83 -5.63
N LYS A 79 -4.78 -8.79 -4.93
CA LYS A 79 -4.54 -9.44 -3.64
C LYS A 79 -4.05 -8.42 -2.64
N PHE A 80 -4.21 -8.73 -1.37
CA PHE A 80 -3.65 -7.94 -0.29
C PHE A 80 -3.00 -8.79 0.81
N SER A 81 -2.19 -8.15 1.63
CA SER A 81 -1.69 -8.69 2.90
C SER A 81 -1.59 -7.52 3.87
N LYS A 82 -1.99 -7.70 5.14
CA LYS A 82 -2.07 -6.61 6.10
C LYS A 82 -1.49 -6.98 7.46
N VAL A 83 -1.01 -5.97 8.18
CA VAL A 83 -0.62 -6.07 9.59
C VAL A 83 -1.19 -4.89 10.36
N ASP A 84 -1.78 -5.18 11.51
CA ASP A 84 -2.19 -4.18 12.49
C ASP A 84 -1.06 -3.94 13.49
N LEU A 85 -0.55 -2.71 13.51
CA LEU A 85 0.50 -2.25 14.42
C LEU A 85 -0.07 -1.57 15.67
N GLY A 86 -1.39 -1.46 15.82
CA GLY A 86 -2.04 -0.86 16.97
C GLY A 86 -1.86 0.66 17.10
N LYS A 87 -2.19 1.20 18.28
CA LYS A 87 -2.29 2.65 18.56
C LYS A 87 -0.98 3.33 18.97
N GLY A 88 0.15 2.62 18.97
CA GLY A 88 1.39 3.09 19.62
C GLY A 88 2.66 2.64 18.92
N CYS A 89 2.62 2.46 17.61
CA CYS A 89 3.72 1.86 16.84
C CYS A 89 4.97 2.74 16.72
N GLY A 90 4.88 4.04 17.00
CA GLY A 90 5.97 4.98 16.78
C GLY A 90 6.27 5.15 15.28
N ASP A 91 7.52 5.48 14.95
CA ASP A 91 7.97 5.49 13.55
C ASP A 91 7.99 4.05 13.00
N VAL A 92 7.57 3.89 11.75
CA VAL A 92 7.50 2.60 11.08
C VAL A 92 8.47 2.58 9.91
N ALA A 93 9.46 1.69 9.94
CA ALA A 93 10.33 1.39 8.82
C ALA A 93 9.77 0.24 7.99
N ILE A 94 9.73 0.42 6.67
CA ILE A 94 9.22 -0.53 5.69
C ILE A 94 10.31 -0.80 4.67
N GLN A 95 10.86 -2.01 4.66
CA GLN A 95 11.79 -2.43 3.62
C GLN A 95 11.03 -3.10 2.49
N PHE A 96 11.33 -2.73 1.24
CA PHE A 96 10.68 -3.30 0.06
C PHE A 96 11.56 -4.39 -0.53
N LEU A 97 11.08 -5.62 -0.47
CA LEU A 97 11.81 -6.82 -0.84
C LEU A 97 11.12 -7.49 -2.04
N LYS A 98 11.92 -7.92 -3.02
CA LYS A 98 11.40 -8.70 -4.16
C LYS A 98 12.41 -9.78 -4.58
N PRO A 99 11.95 -11.02 -4.88
CA PRO A 99 12.85 -12.08 -5.31
C PRO A 99 13.46 -11.76 -6.68
N LYS A 100 14.76 -12.00 -6.80
CA LYS A 100 15.50 -11.96 -8.07
C LYS A 100 16.02 -13.36 -8.42
N PHE A 101 17.14 -13.43 -9.13
CA PHE A 101 17.75 -14.67 -9.59
C PHE A 101 17.84 -15.70 -8.44
N LEU A 102 17.39 -16.93 -8.73
CA LEU A 102 17.33 -18.05 -7.77
C LEU A 102 16.43 -17.82 -6.53
N GLY A 103 15.49 -16.88 -6.58
CA GLY A 103 14.54 -16.65 -5.49
C GLY A 103 15.10 -15.87 -4.30
N VAL A 104 16.32 -15.32 -4.42
CA VAL A 104 16.93 -14.49 -3.38
C VAL A 104 16.20 -13.14 -3.30
N TYR A 105 15.69 -12.79 -2.12
CA TYR A 105 15.05 -11.50 -1.88
C TYR A 105 16.10 -10.38 -1.87
N THR A 106 15.90 -9.39 -2.74
CA THR A 106 16.72 -8.18 -2.82
C THR A 106 15.96 -7.02 -2.21
N ASP A 107 16.66 -6.17 -1.45
CA ASP A 107 16.13 -4.93 -0.88
C ASP A 107 16.23 -3.78 -1.89
N TYR A 108 15.10 -3.12 -2.12
CA TYR A 108 14.94 -2.00 -3.05
C TYR A 108 14.83 -0.64 -2.36
N GLY A 109 14.90 -0.60 -1.03
CA GLY A 109 14.85 0.63 -0.26
C GLY A 109 14.01 0.47 1.00
N THR A 110 14.18 1.45 1.89
CA THR A 110 13.43 1.53 3.13
C THR A 110 12.68 2.84 3.18
N LEU A 111 11.36 2.77 3.34
CA LEU A 111 10.52 3.92 3.62
C LEU A 111 10.31 4.06 5.11
N THR A 112 10.38 5.29 5.63
CA THR A 112 10.00 5.57 7.02
C THR A 112 8.69 6.33 7.05
N ILE A 113 7.70 5.77 7.73
CA ILE A 113 6.45 6.43 8.05
C ILE A 113 6.64 7.13 9.39
N PRO A 114 6.50 8.46 9.46
CA PRO A 114 6.63 9.19 10.70
C PRO A 114 5.47 8.90 11.65
N ASN A 115 5.73 8.95 12.95
CA ASN A 115 4.73 8.79 14.02
C ASN A 115 3.55 9.78 13.91
N SER A 116 3.67 10.85 13.13
CA SER A 116 2.55 11.76 12.83
C SER A 116 1.42 11.12 12.02
N LEU A 117 1.66 9.97 11.38
CA LEU A 117 0.66 9.19 10.65
C LEU A 117 0.12 8.01 11.48
N ARG A 118 0.24 8.08 12.80
CA ARG A 118 -0.37 7.11 13.72
C ARG A 118 -1.90 7.14 13.60
N GLY A 119 -2.50 5.96 13.70
CA GLY A 119 -3.94 5.81 13.62
C GLY A 119 -4.47 5.92 12.19
N TYR A 120 -3.60 5.69 11.19
CA TYR A 120 -3.98 5.61 9.79
C TYR A 120 -3.89 4.17 9.29
N THR A 121 -4.80 3.80 8.40
CA THR A 121 -4.62 2.65 7.51
C THR A 121 -3.84 3.13 6.29
N ILE A 122 -2.68 2.53 6.04
CA ILE A 122 -1.71 2.91 5.01
C ILE A 122 -1.59 1.76 4.02
N ALA A 123 -1.99 1.99 2.79
CA ALA A 123 -1.97 1.01 1.72
C ALA A 123 -0.85 1.33 0.71
N PHE A 124 -0.03 0.31 0.43
CA PHE A 124 1.02 0.31 -0.57
C PHE A 124 0.57 -0.53 -1.75
N PHE A 125 0.36 0.14 -2.87
CA PHE A 125 -0.05 -0.48 -4.11
C PHE A 125 1.17 -0.65 -5.00
N TRP A 126 1.57 -1.90 -5.22
CA TRP A 126 2.78 -2.23 -5.96
C TRP A 126 2.42 -3.04 -7.23
N PRO A 127 2.52 -2.42 -8.43
CA PRO A 127 2.03 -3.00 -9.68
C PRO A 127 2.90 -4.17 -10.18
N ASN A 128 2.47 -4.82 -11.26
CA ASN A 128 3.27 -5.82 -11.96
C ASN A 128 4.48 -5.17 -12.65
N ASP A 129 5.47 -5.98 -13.02
CA ASP A 129 6.68 -5.51 -13.73
C ASP A 129 6.42 -5.18 -15.19
N ALA A 130 5.34 -5.72 -15.75
CA ALA A 130 4.83 -5.32 -17.04
C ALA A 130 3.87 -4.14 -16.86
N ASP A 131 4.20 -3.02 -17.49
CA ASP A 131 3.29 -1.88 -17.62
C ASP A 131 2.02 -2.35 -18.35
N GLY A 132 0.86 -2.26 -17.71
CA GLY A 132 -0.39 -2.72 -18.33
C GLY A 132 -1.66 -2.43 -17.54
N ASP A 133 -2.74 -2.19 -18.30
CA ASP A 133 -4.11 -1.73 -18.02
C ASP A 133 -4.72 -1.98 -16.63
N HIS A 134 -4.35 -3.06 -15.95
CA HIS A 134 -4.93 -3.43 -14.65
C HIS A 134 -4.65 -2.38 -13.56
N TRP A 135 -3.50 -1.70 -13.65
CA TRP A 135 -3.15 -0.61 -12.75
C TRP A 135 -4.04 0.62 -12.93
N ASN A 136 -4.31 0.98 -14.18
CA ASN A 136 -5.19 2.11 -14.51
C ASN A 136 -6.64 1.78 -14.14
N ILE A 137 -7.11 0.57 -14.44
CA ILE A 137 -8.43 0.08 -14.03
C ILE A 137 -8.58 0.07 -12.52
N PHE A 138 -7.55 -0.33 -11.77
CA PHE A 138 -7.59 -0.30 -10.31
C PHE A 138 -7.70 1.14 -9.75
N LEU A 139 -6.91 2.08 -10.27
CA LEU A 139 -7.00 3.49 -9.89
C LEU A 139 -8.37 4.08 -10.26
N GLU A 140 -8.92 3.73 -11.43
CA GLU A 140 -10.27 4.10 -11.85
C GLU A 140 -11.34 3.49 -10.94
N ASN A 141 -11.23 2.21 -10.56
CA ASN A 141 -12.15 1.51 -9.67
C ASN A 141 -12.10 2.03 -8.24
N LEU A 142 -10.92 2.39 -7.72
CA LEU A 142 -10.77 3.10 -6.45
C LEU A 142 -11.49 4.43 -6.52
N THR A 143 -11.31 5.19 -7.60
CA THR A 143 -11.99 6.47 -7.82
C THR A 143 -13.51 6.27 -7.90
N GLN A 144 -14.01 5.24 -8.58
CA GLN A 144 -15.44 4.94 -8.69
C GLN A 144 -16.05 4.47 -7.36
N THR A 145 -15.34 3.63 -6.60
CA THR A 145 -15.79 3.16 -5.28
C THR A 145 -15.81 4.32 -4.29
N GLN A 146 -14.84 5.23 -4.34
CA GLN A 146 -14.83 6.46 -3.56
C GLN A 146 -15.96 7.43 -3.97
N ARG A 147 -16.30 7.51 -5.27
CA ARG A 147 -17.47 8.25 -5.76
C ARG A 147 -18.79 7.67 -5.25
N ALA A 148 -18.92 6.35 -5.23
CA ALA A 148 -20.11 5.66 -4.71
C ALA A 148 -20.31 5.84 -3.19
N VAL A 149 -19.22 6.11 -2.45
CA VAL A 149 -19.22 6.35 -1.00
C VAL A 149 -19.36 7.85 -0.64
N GLY A 150 -19.46 8.76 -1.62
CA GLY A 150 -19.91 10.15 -1.41
C GLY A 150 -18.94 11.29 -1.73
N GLY A 151 -17.86 11.06 -2.49
CA GLY A 151 -16.94 12.13 -2.94
C GLY A 151 -17.04 12.43 -4.44
N ILE A 152 -17.41 13.66 -4.82
CA ILE A 152 -17.54 14.08 -6.23
C ILE A 152 -16.18 14.46 -6.81
N GLY A 153 -15.68 13.66 -7.77
CA GLY A 153 -14.96 14.18 -8.95
C GLY A 153 -13.73 13.38 -9.53
N GLY A 154 -13.05 14.00 -10.49
CA GLY A 154 -12.19 13.53 -11.60
C GLY A 154 -10.84 12.83 -11.30
N VAL A 155 -10.45 11.95 -12.23
CA VAL A 155 -9.60 10.74 -12.11
C VAL A 155 -8.10 10.97 -11.82
N ALA A 156 -7.54 12.17 -11.98
CA ALA A 156 -6.08 12.37 -11.81
C ALA A 156 -5.69 13.48 -10.82
N THR A 157 -6.57 14.45 -10.60
CA THR A 157 -6.33 15.58 -9.69
C THR A 157 -7.01 15.39 -8.33
N GLU A 158 -7.89 14.39 -8.18
CA GLU A 158 -8.64 14.15 -6.94
C GLU A 158 -8.08 13.06 -6.05
N VAL A 159 -7.16 12.23 -6.53
CA VAL A 159 -6.35 11.38 -5.65
C VAL A 159 -5.67 12.25 -4.57
N VAL A 160 -5.39 13.53 -4.89
CA VAL A 160 -4.79 14.55 -4.01
C VAL A 160 -5.77 15.18 -2.99
N LYS A 161 -7.09 15.14 -3.22
CA LYS A 161 -8.10 15.77 -2.33
C LYS A 161 -8.81 14.78 -1.39
N ILE A 162 -8.65 13.47 -1.61
CA ILE A 162 -9.42 12.43 -0.92
C ILE A 162 -8.81 12.04 0.46
N GLY A 163 -7.68 12.64 0.86
CA GLY A 163 -7.11 12.48 2.20
C GLY A 163 -7.90 13.14 3.35
N GLN A 164 -9.07 13.74 3.10
CA GLN A 164 -9.89 14.43 4.11
C GLN A 164 -11.28 13.82 4.36
N GLY A 165 -11.70 12.81 3.58
CA GLY A 165 -12.97 12.10 3.80
C GLY A 165 -12.73 10.78 4.50
N ALA A 166 -13.43 10.54 5.62
CA ALA A 166 -13.35 9.31 6.42
C ALA A 166 -13.96 8.09 5.69
N VAL A 167 -13.34 7.64 4.60
CA VAL A 167 -13.61 6.32 4.05
C VAL A 167 -12.83 5.31 4.87
N ASP A 168 -13.51 4.37 5.50
CA ASP A 168 -12.84 3.25 6.16
C ASP A 168 -12.24 2.32 5.09
N PHE A 169 -10.98 2.59 4.73
CA PHE A 169 -10.24 1.80 3.75
C PHE A 169 -10.19 0.32 4.14
N ARG A 170 -10.33 -0.04 5.42
CA ARG A 170 -10.27 -1.44 5.86
C ARG A 170 -11.43 -2.27 5.33
N ALA A 171 -12.59 -1.67 5.09
CA ALA A 171 -13.74 -2.37 4.53
C ALA A 171 -13.47 -2.89 3.10
N LEU A 172 -12.51 -2.29 2.38
CA LEU A 172 -12.06 -2.79 1.07
C LEU A 172 -11.19 -4.06 1.18
N PHE A 173 -10.72 -4.39 2.40
CA PHE A 173 -9.78 -5.47 2.70
C PHE A 173 -10.31 -6.38 3.82
N ALA A 174 -11.63 -6.42 4.02
CA ALA A 174 -12.32 -7.23 5.02
C ALA A 174 -12.81 -8.56 4.44
#